data_AF-A0AAX3LK38-F1
#
_entry.id   AF-A0AAX3LK38-F1
#
_cell.length_a   1.000
_cell.length_b   1.000
_cell.length_c   1.000
_cell.angle_alpha   90.00
_cell.angle_beta   90.00
_cell.angle_gamma   90.00
#
_symmetry.space_group_name_H-M   'P 1'
#
loop_
_entity.id
_entity.type
_entity.pdbx_description
1 polymer ?
#
loop_
_entity_poly.entity_id
_entity_poly.type
_entity_poly.pdbx_seq_one_letter_code
_entity_poly.pdbx_strand_id
1 'polypeptide(L)'
;MPKFLRPALCLTLLGLTACDEIAVADDPAALAELRGQKSCISAVAQQTEAAGVAINTTRPVVELYRHIIDVPGAASWSCITDPNGKAVEIAEQRNG
;
A
#
# COMPACT_ATOMS: atom_id res chain seq x y z
N MET A 1 -29.40 2.19 37.41
CA MET A 1 -28.03 2.43 36.91
C MET A 1 -27.57 1.22 36.09
N PRO A 2 -27.61 1.24 34.75
CA PRO A 2 -26.97 0.19 33.97
C PRO A 2 -25.49 0.52 33.78
N LYS A 3 -24.68 -0.52 34.01
CA LYS A 3 -23.23 -0.54 34.12
C LYS A 3 -22.57 -0.36 32.75
N PHE A 4 -21.53 0.48 32.71
CA PHE A 4 -20.59 0.60 31.61
C PHE A 4 -19.88 -0.74 31.37
N LEU A 5 -20.30 -1.48 30.34
CA LEU A 5 -19.68 -2.76 29.98
C LEU A 5 -19.63 -2.86 28.46
N ARG A 6 -18.89 -1.95 27.81
CA ARG A 6 -18.72 -1.97 26.35
C ARG A 6 -17.52 -1.21 25.73
N PRO A 7 -16.31 -1.12 26.32
CA PRO A 7 -15.14 -0.67 25.54
C PRO A 7 -14.26 -1.82 25.02
N ALA A 8 -14.50 -3.08 25.39
CA ALA A 8 -13.58 -4.17 25.05
C ALA A 8 -13.69 -4.70 23.61
N LEU A 9 -14.80 -4.44 22.91
CA LEU A 9 -15.02 -5.03 21.57
C LEU A 9 -14.32 -4.25 20.43
N CYS A 10 -13.87 -3.02 20.67
CA CYS A 10 -13.24 -2.21 19.62
C CYS A 10 -11.74 -2.51 19.45
N LEU A 11 -11.08 -3.14 20.44
CA LEU A 11 -9.65 -3.45 20.36
C LEU A 11 -9.31 -4.63 19.42
N THR A 12 -10.24 -5.56 19.19
CA THR A 12 -9.98 -6.73 18.32
C THR A 12 -10.00 -6.39 16.83
N LEU A 13 -10.59 -5.25 16.44
CA LEU A 13 -10.69 -4.83 15.04
C LEU A 13 -9.44 -4.06 14.55
N LEU A 14 -8.65 -3.49 15.46
CA LEU A 14 -7.44 -2.73 15.12
C LEU A 14 -6.25 -3.63 14.75
N GLY A 15 -6.32 -4.94 15.06
CA GLY A 15 -5.23 -5.88 14.79
C GLY A 15 -5.12 -6.36 13.34
N LEU A 16 -6.19 -6.24 12.55
CA LEU A 16 -6.26 -6.89 11.23
C LEU A 16 -5.41 -6.21 10.14
N THR A 17 -5.14 -4.91 10.26
CA THR A 17 -4.41 -4.16 9.21
C THR A 17 -2.89 -4.33 9.28
N ALA A 18 -2.38 -4.84 10.41
CA ALA A 18 -0.95 -5.10 10.63
C ALA A 18 -0.56 -6.58 10.45
N CYS A 19 -1.54 -7.48 10.29
CA CYS A 19 -1.27 -8.91 10.16
C CYS A 19 -0.34 -9.23 8.99
N ASP A 20 -0.45 -8.50 7.88
CA ASP A 20 0.44 -8.72 6.72
C ASP A 20 1.89 -8.37 7.03
N GLU A 21 2.16 -7.29 7.79
CA GLU A 21 3.53 -6.93 8.16
C GLU A 21 4.12 -7.93 9.14
N ILE A 22 3.31 -8.44 10.08
CA ILE A 22 3.73 -9.48 11.03
C ILE A 22 4.08 -10.78 10.30
N ALA A 23 3.33 -11.14 9.26
CA ALA A 23 3.58 -12.36 8.49
C ALA A 23 4.95 -12.37 7.79
N VAL A 24 5.54 -11.19 7.54
CA VAL A 24 6.86 -11.04 6.90
C VAL A 24 7.87 -10.34 7.80
N ALA A 25 7.61 -10.22 9.10
CA ALA A 25 8.42 -9.42 10.01
C ALA A 25 9.88 -9.91 10.13
N ASP A 26 10.10 -11.21 9.95
CA ASP A 26 11.42 -11.83 10.02
C ASP A 26 12.24 -11.68 8.71
N ASP A 27 11.63 -11.15 7.64
CA ASP A 27 12.28 -10.83 6.37
C ASP A 27 12.21 -9.31 6.10
N PRO A 28 13.29 -8.56 6.41
CA PRO A 28 13.32 -7.12 6.22
C PRO A 28 13.07 -6.66 4.78
N ALA A 29 13.47 -7.46 3.79
CA ALA A 29 13.28 -7.11 2.38
C ALA A 29 11.82 -7.30 1.97
N ALA A 30 11.19 -8.40 2.37
CA ALA A 30 9.76 -8.62 2.15
C ALA A 30 8.89 -7.59 2.87
N LEU A 31 9.29 -7.18 4.09
CA LEU A 31 8.62 -6.11 4.83
C LEU A 31 8.71 -4.76 4.12
N ALA A 32 9.89 -4.39 3.61
CA ALA A 32 10.08 -3.16 2.85
C ALA A 32 9.26 -3.16 1.55
N GLU A 33 9.22 -4.28 0.85
CA GLU A 33 8.40 -4.46 -0.36
C GLU A 33 6.91 -4.29 -0.06
N LEU A 34 6.40 -4.96 0.98
CA LEU A 34 5.00 -4.84 1.40
C LEU A 34 4.63 -3.39 1.76
N ARG A 35 5.52 -2.69 2.47
CA ARG A 35 5.35 -1.26 2.79
C ARG A 35 5.37 -0.40 1.54
N GLY A 36 6.27 -0.70 0.61
CA GLY A 36 6.39 -0.02 -0.67
C GLY A 36 5.10 -0.09 -1.47
N GLN A 37 4.54 -1.30 -1.60
CA GLN A 37 3.26 -1.51 -2.26
C GLN A 37 2.12 -0.70 -1.60
N LYS A 38 1.98 -0.80 -0.27
CA LYS A 38 0.93 -0.09 0.49
C LYS A 38 1.08 1.43 0.37
N SER A 39 2.29 1.95 0.51
CA SER A 39 2.55 3.40 0.46
C SER A 39 2.33 3.97 -0.95
N CYS A 40 2.72 3.23 -2.00
CA CYS A 40 2.49 3.63 -3.38
C CYS A 40 1.02 3.61 -3.78
N ILE A 41 0.27 2.57 -3.39
CA ILE A 41 -1.20 2.54 -3.57
C ILE A 41 -1.82 3.77 -2.89
N SER A 42 -1.44 4.04 -1.64
CA SER A 42 -1.96 5.18 -0.88
C SER A 42 -1.63 6.51 -1.55
N ALA A 43 -0.40 6.71 -2.01
CA ALA A 43 0.03 7.95 -2.64
C ALA A 43 -0.72 8.23 -3.94
N VAL A 44 -0.88 7.21 -4.80
CA VAL A 44 -1.62 7.36 -6.07
C VAL A 44 -3.12 7.53 -5.81
N ALA A 45 -3.71 6.80 -4.86
CA ALA A 45 -5.12 6.99 -4.49
C ALA A 45 -5.39 8.41 -3.96
N GLN A 46 -4.48 8.97 -3.16
CA GLN A 46 -4.59 10.37 -2.70
C GLN A 46 -4.45 11.37 -3.85
N GLN A 47 -3.54 11.12 -4.79
CA GLN A 47 -3.31 12.01 -5.93
C GLN A 47 -4.45 12.01 -6.96
N THR A 48 -5.14 10.88 -7.11
CA THR A 48 -6.17 10.67 -8.14
C THR A 48 -7.60 10.70 -7.61
N GLU A 49 -7.77 10.65 -6.29
CA GLU A 49 -9.07 10.47 -5.61
C GLU A 49 -9.83 9.20 -6.04
N ALA A 50 -9.14 8.25 -6.66
CA ALA A 50 -9.73 7.04 -7.21
C ALA A 50 -9.88 5.94 -6.15
N ALA A 51 -10.99 5.20 -6.24
CA ALA A 51 -11.17 3.95 -5.50
C ALA A 51 -10.64 2.77 -6.32
N GLY A 52 -10.24 1.69 -5.65
CA GLY A 52 -9.80 0.45 -6.31
C GLY A 52 -8.40 0.53 -6.94
N VAL A 53 -7.59 1.51 -6.53
CA VAL A 53 -6.17 1.61 -6.92
C VAL A 53 -5.41 0.40 -6.40
N ALA A 54 -4.59 -0.23 -7.26
CA ALA A 54 -3.91 -1.49 -6.95
C ALA A 54 -2.54 -1.59 -7.59
N ILE A 55 -1.69 -2.48 -7.07
CA ILE A 55 -0.42 -2.83 -7.72
C ILE A 55 -0.70 -3.57 -9.04
N ASN A 56 -0.06 -3.14 -10.11
CA ASN A 56 -0.03 -3.88 -11.36
C ASN A 56 0.92 -5.08 -11.22
N THR A 57 0.36 -6.29 -11.29
CA THR A 57 1.10 -7.55 -11.17
C THR A 57 1.39 -8.22 -12.52
N THR A 58 0.95 -7.59 -13.62
CA THR A 58 1.07 -8.15 -14.98
C THR A 58 2.28 -7.59 -15.73
N ARG A 59 2.68 -6.36 -15.41
CA ARG A 59 3.86 -5.71 -15.99
C ARG A 59 5.08 -6.01 -15.10
N PRO A 60 6.11 -6.68 -15.63
CA PRO A 60 7.31 -6.95 -14.86
C PRO A 60 8.04 -5.64 -14.55
N VAL A 61 8.47 -5.48 -13.31
CA VAL A 61 9.34 -4.39 -12.85
C VAL A 61 10.64 -5.01 -12.36
N VAL A 62 11.78 -4.53 -12.87
CA VAL A 62 13.10 -5.08 -12.55
C VAL A 62 13.88 -4.16 -11.60
N GLU A 63 13.51 -2.89 -11.54
CA GLU A 63 14.09 -1.92 -10.63
C GLU A 63 13.57 -2.13 -9.21
N LEU A 64 14.49 -2.19 -8.26
CA LEU A 64 14.15 -2.17 -6.84
C LEU A 64 13.39 -0.88 -6.49
N TYR A 65 12.47 -0.99 -5.54
CA TYR A 65 11.69 0.15 -5.00
C TYR A 65 10.79 0.84 -6.03
N ARG A 66 10.60 0.24 -7.22
CA ARG A 66 9.69 0.75 -8.24
C ARG A 66 8.44 -0.12 -8.28
N HIS A 67 7.29 0.53 -8.33
CA HIS A 67 6.00 -0.12 -8.47
C HIS A 67 5.21 0.54 -9.60
N ILE A 68 4.42 -0.28 -10.31
CA ILE A 68 3.41 0.22 -11.25
C ILE A 68 2.06 0.08 -10.55
N ILE A 69 1.30 1.16 -10.55
CA ILE A 69 0.00 1.27 -9.89
C ILE A 69 -1.08 1.45 -10.95
N ASP A 70 -2.06 0.58 -10.95
CA ASP A 70 -3.24 0.69 -11.81
C ASP A 70 -4.32 1.50 -11.13
N VAL A 71 -4.94 2.39 -11.91
CA VAL A 71 -6.08 3.21 -11.52
C VAL A 71 -7.26 2.85 -12.42
N PRO A 72 -8.41 2.40 -11.88
CA PRO A 72 -9.54 1.99 -12.69
C PRO A 72 -10.01 3.09 -13.65
N GLY A 73 -10.02 2.79 -14.96
CA GLY A 73 -10.49 3.72 -15.99
C GLY A 73 -9.55 4.89 -16.31
N ALA A 74 -8.31 4.87 -15.80
CA ALA A 74 -7.32 5.92 -16.02
C ALA A 74 -5.95 5.33 -16.39
N ALA A 75 -4.96 6.20 -16.62
CA ALA A 75 -3.59 5.79 -16.86
C ALA A 75 -2.95 5.15 -15.63
N SER A 76 -2.04 4.20 -15.85
CA SER A 76 -1.18 3.65 -14.80
C SER A 76 -0.21 4.72 -14.27
N TRP A 77 0.29 4.50 -13.06
CA TRP A 77 1.28 5.37 -12.41
C TRP A 77 2.54 4.58 -12.09
N SER A 78 3.71 5.20 -12.24
CA SER A 78 4.92 4.70 -11.58
C SER A 78 5.04 5.34 -10.21
N CYS A 79 5.45 4.54 -9.24
CA CYS A 79 5.81 4.99 -7.91
C CYS A 79 7.21 4.50 -7.54
N ILE A 80 8.01 5.34 -6.87
CA ILE A 80 9.32 5.00 -6.34
C ILE A 80 9.29 5.16 -4.82
N THR A 81 9.89 4.22 -4.10
CA THR A 81 10.00 4.25 -2.64
C THR A 81 11.43 4.45 -2.18
N ASP A 82 11.60 4.86 -0.92
CA ASP A 82 12.85 4.70 -0.20
C ASP A 82 13.09 3.22 0.20
N PRO A 83 14.28 2.87 0.73
CA PRO A 83 14.58 1.50 1.16
C PRO A 83 13.71 0.98 2.32
N ASN A 84 12.95 1.83 3.01
CA ASN A 84 12.02 1.44 4.07
C ASN A 84 10.60 1.21 3.54
N GLY A 85 10.38 1.36 2.23
CA GLY A 85 9.08 1.20 1.58
C GLY A 85 8.19 2.43 1.67
N LYS A 86 8.73 3.63 1.93
CA LYS A 86 7.95 4.87 1.89
C LYS A 86 7.99 5.46 0.48
N ALA A 87 6.83 5.69 -0.13
CA ALA A 87 6.73 6.41 -1.40
C ALA A 87 7.39 7.81 -1.32
N VAL A 88 8.25 8.10 -2.29
CA VAL A 88 8.97 9.39 -2.42
C VAL A 88 8.68 10.10 -3.74
N GLU A 89 8.23 9.37 -4.77
CA GLU A 89 7.88 9.93 -6.08
C GLU A 89 6.73 9.15 -6.69
N ILE A 90 5.79 9.86 -7.33
CA ILE A 90 4.77 9.29 -8.20
C ILE A 90 4.71 10.06 -9.52
N ALA A 91 4.51 9.36 -10.61
CA ALA A 91 4.36 9.96 -11.94
C ALA A 91 3.34 9.17 -12.78
N GLU A 92 2.43 9.89 -13.41
CA GLU A 92 1.47 9.33 -14.37
C GLU A 92 2.22 8.82 -15.61
N GLN A 93 1.97 7.58 -16.00
CA GLN A 93 2.55 7.02 -17.21
C GLN A 93 1.68 7.40 -18.41
N ARG A 94 2.10 8.43 -19.14
CA ARG A 94 1.36 8.93 -20.31
C ARG A 94 1.53 8.07 -21.57
N ASN A 95 2.50 7.17 -21.59
CA ASN A 95 2.75 6.26 -22.70
C ASN A 95 3.01 4.84 -22.18
N GLY A 96 2.30 3.88 -22.78
CA GLY A 96 2.58 2.45 -22.77
C GLY A 96 2.65 1.94 -24.20
#